data_AF-A0AAW1L686-F1
#
_entry.id   AF-A0AAW1L686-F1
#
_cell.length_a   1.000
_cell.length_b   1.000
_cell.length_c   1.000
_cell.angle_alpha   90.00
_cell.angle_beta   90.00
_cell.angle_gamma   90.00
#
_symmetry.space_group_name_H-M   'P 1'
#
loop_
_entity.id
_entity.type
_entity.pdbx_description
1 polymer ?
#
loop_
_entity_poly.entity_id
_entity_poly.type
_entity_poly.pdbx_seq_one_letter_code
_entity_poly.pdbx_strand_id
1 'polypeptide(L)'
;MDEGQSFNFMKHFNNRPTSLKVELLAIPEQNSARNSYVQQDVSIGEHLGFRNLSYSVKEGLFKRKNKQVLHEVNGGFLAGEVTAIMGP
;
A
#
# COMPACT_ATOMS: atom_id res chain seq x y z
N MET A 1 -31.95 -18.66 -45.25
CA MET A 1 -32.86 -17.85 -44.41
C MET A 1 -32.96 -18.65 -43.12
N ASP A 2 -31.93 -18.53 -42.29
CA ASP A 2 -31.90 -17.61 -41.13
C ASP A 2 -32.97 -18.01 -40.11
N GLU A 3 -32.77 -18.07 -38.80
CA GLU A 3 -31.67 -18.02 -37.85
C GLU A 3 -32.39 -18.39 -36.53
N GLY A 4 -31.72 -18.97 -35.54
CA GLY A 4 -32.36 -19.17 -34.24
C GLY A 4 -31.66 -20.16 -33.33
N GLN A 5 -30.37 -19.95 -33.08
CA GLN A 5 -29.64 -20.66 -32.04
C GLN A 5 -30.18 -20.24 -30.67
N SER A 6 -30.91 -21.14 -30.00
CA SER A 6 -31.23 -20.98 -28.59
C SER A 6 -29.98 -21.21 -27.75
N PHE A 7 -29.37 -20.12 -27.28
CA PHE A 7 -28.25 -20.17 -26.33
C PHE A 7 -28.76 -20.70 -24.99
N ASN A 8 -28.38 -21.93 -24.66
CA ASN A 8 -28.57 -22.47 -23.31
C ASN A 8 -27.79 -21.61 -22.33
N PHE A 9 -28.52 -20.88 -21.48
CA PHE A 9 -27.99 -20.02 -20.44
C PHE A 9 -27.28 -20.89 -19.40
N MET A 10 -25.98 -21.08 -19.56
CA MET A 10 -25.15 -21.77 -18.58
C MET A 10 -25.02 -20.84 -17.37
N LYS A 11 -25.87 -21.04 -16.36
CA LYS A 11 -25.80 -20.38 -15.05
C LYS A 11 -24.43 -20.69 -14.43
N HIS A 12 -23.47 -19.81 -14.66
CA HIS A 12 -22.23 -19.79 -13.89
C HIS A 12 -22.59 -19.36 -12.47
N PHE A 13 -22.75 -20.34 -11.58
CA PHE A 13 -22.69 -20.07 -10.16
C PHE A 13 -21.30 -19.50 -9.88
N ASN A 14 -21.29 -18.23 -9.49
CA ASN A 14 -20.12 -17.51 -9.03
C ASN A 14 -19.71 -18.12 -7.67
N ASN A 15 -19.16 -19.33 -7.71
CA ASN A 15 -18.68 -20.05 -6.54
C ASN A 15 -17.40 -19.34 -6.10
N ARG A 16 -17.55 -18.35 -5.21
CA ARG A 16 -16.41 -17.78 -4.51
C ARG A 16 -15.65 -18.94 -3.83
N PRO A 17 -14.32 -19.03 -4.00
CA PRO A 17 -13.49 -19.99 -3.29
C PRO A 17 -13.84 -19.97 -1.80
N THR A 18 -14.03 -21.14 -1.18
CA THR A 18 -14.35 -21.24 0.26
C THR A 18 -13.28 -20.60 1.13
N SER A 19 -12.05 -20.48 0.63
CA SER A 19 -10.94 -19.75 1.27
C SER A 19 -11.19 -18.24 1.41
N LEU A 20 -12.20 -17.67 0.75
CA LEU A 20 -12.61 -16.25 0.84
C LEU A 20 -13.92 -16.04 1.62
N LYS A 21 -14.47 -17.10 2.24
CA LYS A 21 -15.62 -16.96 3.13
C LYS A 21 -15.12 -16.57 4.52
N VAL A 22 -15.48 -15.37 4.96
CA VAL A 22 -15.22 -14.91 6.33
C VAL A 22 -16.27 -15.55 7.23
N GLU A 23 -15.89 -16.58 7.98
CA GLU A 23 -16.76 -17.15 9.02
C GLU A 23 -16.74 -16.22 10.23
N LEU A 24 -17.90 -15.69 10.61
CA LEU A 24 -18.07 -14.91 11.84
C LEU A 24 -18.00 -15.88 13.02
N LEU A 25 -16.85 -15.93 13.69
CA LEU A 25 -16.70 -16.68 14.93
C LEU A 25 -17.61 -16.06 15.99
N ALA A 26 -18.50 -16.87 16.57
CA ALA A 26 -19.37 -16.45 17.66
C ALA A 26 -18.50 -16.07 18.86
N ILE A 27 -18.53 -14.79 19.23
CA ILE A 27 -17.81 -14.28 20.40
C ILE A 27 -18.61 -14.75 21.64
N PRO A 28 -18.02 -15.52 22.57
CA PRO A 28 -18.73 -15.91 23.77
C PRO A 28 -18.98 -14.69 24.64
N GLU A 29 -20.25 -14.47 24.95
CA GLU A 29 -20.78 -13.46 25.86
C GLU A 29 -20.32 -13.76 27.30
N GLN A 30 -19.09 -13.40 27.69
CA GLN A 30 -18.75 -13.29 29.10
C GLN A 30 -17.49 -12.45 29.37
N ASN A 31 -17.72 -11.29 29.97
CA ASN A 31 -16.84 -10.51 30.83
C ASN A 31 -15.53 -11.20 31.24
N SER A 32 -14.45 -11.03 30.48
CA SER A 32 -13.07 -11.19 30.97
C SER A 32 -12.06 -10.76 29.90
N ALA A 33 -11.93 -9.45 29.73
CA ALA A 33 -10.64 -8.79 29.61
C ALA A 33 -10.88 -7.30 29.43
N ARG A 34 -10.60 -6.52 30.48
CA ARG A 34 -10.00 -5.20 30.27
C ARG A 34 -8.68 -5.45 29.54
N ASN A 35 -8.74 -5.66 28.24
CA ASN A 35 -7.57 -5.47 27.41
C ASN A 35 -7.36 -3.96 27.45
N SER A 36 -6.47 -3.52 28.32
CA SER A 36 -5.65 -2.35 28.05
C SER A 36 -4.83 -2.69 26.81
N TYR A 37 -5.49 -2.77 25.65
CA TYR A 37 -4.84 -2.37 24.44
C TYR A 37 -4.43 -0.95 24.73
N VAL A 38 -3.14 -0.76 24.99
CA VAL A 38 -2.51 0.50 24.66
C VAL A 38 -3.00 0.73 23.24
N GLN A 39 -3.94 1.66 23.11
CA GLN A 39 -4.30 2.23 21.84
C GLN A 39 -2.99 2.90 21.44
N GLN A 40 -2.08 2.12 20.85
CA GLN A 40 -1.11 2.67 19.97
C GLN A 40 -2.01 3.35 18.98
N ASP A 41 -2.08 4.68 19.08
CA ASP A 41 -2.51 5.52 18.00
C ASP A 41 -1.62 5.10 16.85
N VAL A 42 -2.07 4.08 16.11
CA VAL A 42 -1.58 3.77 14.80
C VAL A 42 -2.08 4.97 14.03
N SER A 43 -1.26 6.02 14.03
CA SER A 43 -1.48 7.23 13.26
C SER A 43 -1.87 6.72 11.89
N ILE A 44 -3.10 7.03 11.48
CA ILE A 44 -3.65 6.63 10.20
C ILE A 44 -2.79 7.34 9.15
N GLY A 45 -1.68 6.68 8.82
CA GLY A 45 -0.57 7.20 8.05
C GLY A 45 0.44 8.09 8.82
N GLU A 46 1.74 7.82 8.62
CA GLU A 46 2.82 8.73 9.03
C GLU A 46 3.10 9.74 7.91
N HIS A 47 3.19 11.02 8.24
CA HIS A 47 3.64 12.07 7.32
C HIS A 47 5.17 12.05 7.25
N LEU A 48 5.74 12.05 6.04
CA LEU A 48 7.20 12.09 5.85
C LEU A 48 7.65 13.51 5.54
N GLY A 49 8.39 14.15 6.44
CA GLY A 49 9.02 15.45 6.18
C GLY A 49 10.53 15.33 6.01
N PHE A 50 11.11 16.08 5.07
CA PHE A 50 12.56 16.16 4.87
C PHE A 50 13.01 17.62 4.69
N ARG A 51 14.15 17.94 5.29
CA ARG A 51 14.75 19.28 5.24
C ARG A 51 16.24 19.17 4.96
N ASN A 52 16.74 20.02 4.08
CA ASN A 52 18.13 20.11 3.67
C ASN A 52 18.73 18.76 3.25
N LEU A 53 17.95 17.91 2.56
CA LEU A 53 18.37 16.60 2.11
C LEU A 53 19.45 16.73 1.02
N SER A 54 20.66 16.30 1.35
CA SER A 54 21.80 16.28 0.43
C SER A 54 22.34 14.86 0.29
N TYR A 55 22.63 14.44 -0.94
CA TYR A 55 23.10 13.09 -1.22
C TYR A 55 24.18 13.11 -2.30
N SER A 56 25.23 12.33 -2.09
CA SER A 56 26.35 12.19 -3.00
C SER A 56 26.63 10.74 -3.32
N VAL A 57 26.94 10.48 -4.59
CA VAL A 57 27.35 9.17 -5.11
C VAL A 57 28.82 9.17 -5.45
N LYS A 58 29.44 7.98 -5.42
CA LYS A 58 30.80 7.76 -5.93
C LYS A 58 30.69 7.22 -7.35
N GLU A 59 31.18 7.97 -8.33
CA GLU A 59 31.18 7.56 -9.73
C GLU A 59 32.59 7.16 -10.20
N GLY A 60 32.68 6.15 -11.07
CA GLY A 60 33.90 5.72 -11.74
C GLY A 60 34.51 4.41 -11.22
N LEU A 61 34.96 3.56 -12.16
CA LEU A 61 35.58 2.25 -11.89
C LEU A 61 37.06 2.38 -11.47
N PHE A 62 37.80 3.34 -12.04
CA PHE A 62 39.24 3.51 -11.81
C PHE A 62 39.61 4.77 -11.01
N LYS A 63 38.79 5.83 -11.07
CA LYS A 63 38.93 7.03 -10.24
C LYS A 63 37.57 7.40 -9.68
N ARG A 64 37.32 7.01 -8.43
CA ARG A 64 36.09 7.33 -7.70
C ARG A 64 36.02 8.84 -7.47
N LYS A 65 35.18 9.54 -8.21
CA LYS A 65 34.84 10.94 -7.96
C LYS A 65 33.55 11.00 -7.14
N ASN A 66 33.51 11.89 -6.16
CA ASN A 66 32.25 12.20 -5.48
C ASN A 66 31.45 13.16 -6.37
N LYS A 67 30.19 12.83 -6.60
CA LYS A 67 29.22 13.70 -7.27
C LYS A 67 27.99 13.85 -6.39
N GLN A 68 27.67 15.08 -6.06
CA GLN A 68 26.42 15.40 -5.37
C GLN A 68 25.26 15.32 -6.37
N VAL A 69 24.18 14.64 -5.99
CA VAL A 69 23.00 14.41 -6.82
C VAL A 69 21.73 15.01 -6.21
N LEU A 70 21.67 15.15 -4.88
CA LEU A 70 20.66 15.94 -4.20
C LEU A 70 21.34 17.13 -3.52
N HIS A 71 20.82 18.32 -3.77
CA HIS A 71 21.34 19.59 -3.27
C HIS A 71 20.28 20.23 -2.38
N GLU A 72 20.43 20.07 -1.06
CA GLU A 72 19.61 20.76 -0.05
C GLU A 72 18.09 20.69 -0.31
N VAL A 73 17.60 19.50 -0.67
CA VAL A 73 16.20 19.30 -1.05
C VAL A 73 15.31 19.38 0.20
N ASN A 74 14.20 20.12 0.09
CA ASN A 74 13.22 20.32 1.16
C ASN A 74 11.83 19.88 0.66
N GLY A 75 11.03 19.29 1.53
CA GLY A 75 9.68 18.87 1.17
C GLY A 75 9.09 17.85 2.14
N GLY A 76 7.99 17.23 1.73
CA GLY A 76 7.38 16.16 2.48
C GLY A 76 6.26 15.50 1.71
N PHE A 77 5.79 14.36 2.22
CA PHE A 77 4.68 13.59 1.70
C PHE A 77 3.63 13.45 2.80
N LEU A 78 2.38 13.69 2.43
CA LEU A 78 1.26 13.48 3.32
C LEU A 78 0.87 12.01 3.28
N ALA A 79 0.48 11.48 4.43
CA ALA A 79 0.04 10.11 4.51
C ALA A 79 -1.28 9.93 3.75
N GLY A 80 -1.38 8.86 2.96
CA GLY A 80 -2.53 8.60 2.09
C GLY A 80 -2.49 9.31 0.74
N GLU A 81 -1.45 10.10 0.45
CA GLU A 81 -1.25 10.72 -0.86
C GLU A 81 -0.36 9.85 -1.77
N VAL A 82 -0.70 9.80 -3.06
CA VAL A 82 0.19 9.24 -4.09
C VAL A 82 0.91 10.40 -4.77
N THR A 83 2.21 10.54 -4.49
CA THR A 83 3.03 11.61 -5.05
C THR A 83 4.02 11.06 -6.08
N ALA A 84 4.17 11.77 -7.20
CA ALA A 84 5.15 11.44 -8.24
C ALA A 84 6.41 12.29 -8.10
N ILE A 85 7.58 11.65 -8.20
CA ILE A 85 8.87 12.32 -8.32
C ILE A 85 9.20 12.39 -9.81
N MET A 86 9.40 13.60 -10.34
CA MET A 86 9.67 13.84 -11.75
C MET A 86 10.97 14.63 -11.93
N GLY A 87 11.62 14.41 -13.07
CA GLY A 87 12.82 15.12 -13.46
C GLY A 87 13.09 14.96 -14.96
N PRO A 88 13.99 15.77 -15.51
CA PRO A 88 14.50 15.59 -16.86
C PRO A 88 15.23 14.26 -17.05
#